data_AF-A0A7Z9IHN7-F1
#
_entry.id   AF-A0A7Z9IHN7-F1
#
_cell.length_a   1.000
_cell.length_b   1.000
_cell.length_c   1.000
_cell.angle_alpha   90.00
_cell.angle_beta   90.00
_cell.angle_gamma   90.00
#
_symmetry.space_group_name_H-M   'P 1'
#
loop_
_entity.id
_entity.type
_entity.pdbx_description
1 polymer ?
#
loop_
_entity_poly.entity_id
_entity_poly.type
_entity_poly.pdbx_seq_one_letter_code
_entity_poly.pdbx_strand_id
1 'polypeptide(L)' 'MKCANRRTFSLVILVVIVGVCGCRRSLFPKNQQRTQFEAYNTMRFGPQITEQPDLFGLPEPALRERLGKKE' A
#
# COMPACT_ATOMS: atom_id res chain seq x y z
N MET A 1 39.77 -33.62 -5.11
CA MET A 1 39.34 -32.23 -5.40
C MET A 1 37.81 -32.15 -5.41
N LYS A 2 37.14 -31.82 -4.30
CA LYS A 2 35.66 -31.66 -4.25
C LYS A 2 35.20 -30.27 -3.72
N CYS A 3 36.15 -29.40 -3.34
CA CYS A 3 35.85 -28.14 -2.66
C CYS A 3 35.40 -27.00 -3.59
N ALA A 4 35.71 -27.06 -4.90
CA ALA A 4 35.30 -26.03 -5.86
C ALA A 4 33.78 -26.05 -6.13
N ASN A 5 33.16 -27.24 -6.14
CA ASN A 5 31.75 -27.42 -6.47
C ASN A 5 30.78 -26.98 -5.35
N ARG A 6 31.25 -26.97 -4.10
CA ARG A 6 30.44 -26.56 -2.94
C ARG A 6 30.31 -25.03 -2.83
N ARG A 7 31.34 -24.28 -3.24
CA ARG A 7 31.32 -22.82 -3.26
C ARG A 7 30.44 -22.28 -4.38
N THR A 8 30.50 -22.87 -5.56
CA THR A 8 29.63 -22.51 -6.70
C THR A 8 28.17 -22.78 -6.38
N PHE A 9 27.85 -23.93 -5.77
CA PHE A 9 26.48 -24.27 -5.38
C PHE A 9 25.89 -23.28 -4.36
N SER A 10 26.66 -22.86 -3.37
CA SER A 10 26.24 -21.82 -2.42
C SER A 10 25.96 -20.47 -3.08
N LEU A 11 26.78 -20.07 -4.06
CA LEU A 11 26.58 -18.81 -4.79
C LEU A 11 25.30 -18.85 -5.64
N VAL A 12 25.04 -19.97 -6.31
CA VAL A 12 23.82 -20.17 -7.10
C VAL A 12 22.58 -20.08 -6.21
N ILE A 13 22.58 -20.75 -5.05
CA ILE A 13 21.46 -20.68 -4.11
C ILE A 13 21.22 -19.25 -3.62
N LEU A 14 22.28 -18.51 -3.29
CA LEU A 14 22.17 -17.14 -2.82
C LEU A 14 21.54 -16.22 -3.88
N VAL A 15 21.96 -16.35 -5.14
CA VAL A 15 21.38 -15.59 -6.26
C VAL A 15 19.90 -15.91 -6.45
N VAL A 16 19.52 -17.19 -6.35
CA VAL A 16 18.12 -17.61 -6.47
C VAL A 16 17.25 -17.03 -5.34
N ILE A 17 17.73 -17.07 -4.09
CA ILE A 17 16.98 -16.52 -2.95
C ILE A 17 16.76 -15.01 -3.11
N VAL A 18 17.78 -14.26 -3.52
CA VAL A 18 17.67 -12.80 -3.75
C VAL A 18 16.68 -12.50 -4.89
N GLY A 19 16.71 -13.28 -5.98
CA GLY A 19 15.79 -13.11 -7.10
C GLY A 19 14.32 -13.35 -6.75
N VAL A 20 14.03 -14.33 -5.88
CA VAL A 20 12.65 -14.69 -5.49
C VAL A 20 12.12 -13.80 -4.35
N CYS A 21 12.99 -13.32 -3.46
CA CYS A 21 12.57 -12.50 -2.32
C CYS A 21 12.40 -11.00 -2.63
N GLY A 22 12.93 -10.49 -3.75
CA GLY A 22 12.94 -9.05 -4.07
C GLY A 22 11.65 -8.47 -4.64
N CYS A 23 10.73 -9.28 -5.18
CA CYS A 23 9.60 -8.78 -5.97
C CYS A 23 8.26 -8.77 -5.20
N ARG A 24 8.24 -8.19 -4.00
CA ARG A 24 6.97 -7.93 -3.29
C ARG A 24 6.45 -6.53 -3.62
N ARG A 25 5.66 -6.41 -4.70
CA ARG A 25 4.89 -5.20 -5.00
C ARG A 25 3.60 -5.20 -4.18
N SER A 26 3.38 -4.17 -3.37
CA SER A 26 2.10 -4.02 -2.66
C SER A 26 0.96 -3.85 -3.68
N LEU A 27 -0.08 -4.67 -3.58
CA LEU A 27 -1.24 -4.61 -4.48
C LEU A 27 -1.93 -3.24 -4.44
N PHE A 28 -1.89 -2.57 -3.28
CA PHE A 28 -2.42 -1.24 -3.05
C PHE A 28 -1.39 -0.39 -2.28
N PRO A 29 -0.48 0.32 -2.97
CA PRO A 29 0.46 1.22 -2.30
C PRO A 29 -0.30 2.33 -1.58
N LYS A 30 0.06 2.62 -0.32
CA LYS A 30 -0.65 3.59 0.53
C LYS A 30 -0.68 5.01 -0.06
N ASN A 31 0.30 5.35 -0.89
CA ASN A 31 0.47 6.68 -1.47
C ASN A 31 -0.17 6.82 -2.86
N GLN A 32 -0.94 5.83 -3.31
CA GLN A 32 -1.58 5.86 -4.63
C GLN A 32 -3.09 5.87 -4.49
N GLN A 33 -3.74 6.58 -5.42
CA GLN A 33 -5.19 6.64 -5.52
C GLN A 33 -5.77 5.23 -5.64
N ARG A 34 -6.72 4.89 -4.76
CA ARG A 34 -7.38 3.59 -4.72
C ARG A 34 -8.52 3.47 -5.71
N THR A 35 -9.18 4.59 -6.04
CA THR A 35 -10.37 4.60 -6.91
C THR A 35 -10.15 5.46 -8.14
N GLN A 36 -10.80 5.11 -9.26
CA GLN A 36 -10.71 5.88 -10.51
C GLN A 36 -11.29 7.30 -10.37
N PHE A 37 -12.14 7.51 -9.37
CA PHE A 37 -12.80 8.79 -9.11
C PHE A 37 -12.00 9.70 -8.19
N GLU A 38 -10.92 9.21 -7.58
CA GLU A 38 -10.18 9.98 -6.57
C GLU A 38 -9.50 11.21 -7.17
N ALA A 39 -8.91 11.09 -8.36
CA ALA A 39 -8.37 12.24 -9.10
C ALA A 39 -9.46 13.27 -9.42
N TYR A 40 -10.61 12.82 -9.95
CA TYR A 40 -11.72 13.71 -10.28
C TYR A 40 -12.29 14.42 -9.05
N ASN A 41 -12.51 13.67 -7.97
CA ASN A 41 -13.07 14.20 -6.73
C ASN A 41 -12.12 15.18 -6.05
N THR A 42 -10.81 14.90 -6.04
CA THR A 42 -9.81 15.81 -5.46
C THR A 42 -9.69 17.11 -6.23
N MET A 43 -9.77 17.08 -7.57
CA MET A 43 -9.76 18.30 -8.37
C MET A 43 -11.01 19.16 -8.18
N ARG A 44 -12.17 18.52 -8.00
CA ARG A 44 -13.46 19.24 -7.91
C ARG A 44 -13.81 19.70 -6.50
N PHE A 45 -13.55 18.86 -5.51
CA PHE A 45 -13.98 19.06 -4.12
C PHE A 45 -12.80 19.31 -3.17
N GLY A 46 -11.56 19.19 -3.66
CA GLY A 46 -10.36 19.28 -2.82
C GLY A 46 -10.07 17.98 -2.05
N PRO A 47 -9.11 18.02 -1.11
CA PRO A 47 -8.77 16.89 -0.25
C PRO A 47 -9.98 16.42 0.56
N GLN A 48 -10.27 15.12 0.52
CA GLN A 48 -11.35 14.53 1.32
C GLN A 48 -10.88 14.37 2.78
N ILE A 49 -11.71 14.82 3.73
CA ILE A 49 -11.45 14.58 5.14
C ILE A 49 -11.63 13.08 5.40
N THR A 50 -10.59 12.46 5.97
CA THR A 50 -10.57 11.01 6.22
C THR A 50 -10.94 10.71 7.67
N GLU A 51 -10.68 11.64 8.59
CA GLU A 51 -10.91 11.49 10.02
C GLU A 51 -11.62 12.73 10.57
N GLN A 52 -12.57 12.50 11.46
CA GLN A 52 -13.33 13.51 12.18
C GLN A 52 -13.28 13.17 13.68
N PRO A 53 -13.08 14.16 14.57
CA PRO A 53 -13.13 13.92 16.00
C PRO A 53 -14.57 13.59 16.44
N ASP A 54 -14.73 12.49 17.16
CA ASP A 54 -15.96 12.13 17.87
C ASP A 54 -16.22 13.12 19.03
N LEU A 55 -17.39 13.02 19.67
CA LEU A 55 -17.79 13.78 20.87
C LEU A 55 -16.76 13.69 22.01
N PHE A 56 -15.97 12.61 22.05
CA PHE A 56 -14.89 12.39 23.01
C PHE A 56 -13.50 12.82 22.51
N GLY A 57 -13.41 13.43 21.33
CA GLY A 57 -12.16 13.87 20.71
C GLY A 57 -11.31 12.76 20.08
N LEU A 58 -11.84 11.53 19.99
CA LEU A 58 -11.17 10.41 19.35
C LEU A 58 -11.30 10.50 17.83
N PRO A 59 -10.27 10.17 17.05
CA PRO A 59 -10.36 10.17 15.59
C PRO A 59 -11.26 9.02 15.12
N GLU A 60 -12.36 9.35 14.45
CA GLU A 60 -13.26 8.41 13.79
C GLU A 60 -13.20 8.62 12.26
N PRO A 61 -13.29 7.57 11.42
CA PRO A 61 -13.39 7.76 9.98
C PRO A 61 -14.57 8.67 9.63
N ALA A 62 -14.34 9.68 8.79
CA ALA A 62 -15.34 10.66 8.34
C ALA A 62 -16.37 10.07 7.34
N LEU A 63 -17.00 8.94 7.71
CA LEU A 63 -17.97 8.20 6.89
C LEU A 63 -19.20 9.03 6.57
N ARG A 64 -19.68 9.85 7.52
CA ARG A 64 -20.89 10.69 7.37
C ARG A 64 -20.72 11.76 6.29
N GLU A 65 -19.55 12.38 6.23
CA GLU A 65 -19.21 13.37 5.20
C GLU A 65 -19.12 12.71 3.82
N ARG A 66 -18.64 11.46 3.75
CA ARG A 66 -18.51 10.71 2.50
C ARG A 66 -19.83 10.14 1.97
N LEU A 67 -20.72 9.70 2.86
CA LEU A 67 -21.96 9.04 2.45
C LEU A 67 -23.06 10.01 2.03
N GLY A 68 -22.89 11.32 2.25
CA GLY A 68 -23.81 12.38 1.84
C GLY A 68 -25.26 11.98 2.05
N LYS A 69 -25.78 12.18 3.27
CA LYS A 69 -27.15 11.83 3.68
C LYS A 69 -28.12 11.98 2.51
N LYS A 70 -28.48 10.86 1.87
CA LYS A 70 -29.58 10.82 0.91
C LYS A 70 -30.83 11.09 1.73
N GLU A 71 -31.29 12.33 1.69
CA GLU A 71 -32.67 12.67 2.02
C GLU A 71 -33.56 12.34 0.82
#